data_AF-A0A418RMD8-F1
#
_entry.id   AF-A0A418RMD8-F1
#
_cell.length_a   1.000
_cell.length_b   1.000
_cell.length_c   1.000
_cell.angle_alpha   90.00
_cell.angle_beta   90.00
_cell.angle_gamma   90.00
#
_symmetry.space_group_name_H-M   'P 1'
#
loop_
_entity.id
_entity.type
_entity.pdbx_description
1 polymer ?
#
loop_
_entity_poly.entity_id
_entity_poly.type
_entity_poly.pdbx_seq_one_letter_code
_entity_poly.pdbx_strand_id
1 'polypeptide(L)'
;MTLRTIISCDQCNLRRIKSLEFRRGIQDNTLTGRRLSDGRSWQEVDVDYAMRNGWLSNPEGQHICPNCQAENANHKRAYDTMIYK
;
A
#
# COMPACT_ATOMS: atom_id res chain seq x y z
N MET A 1 -25.90 -3.45 -9.09
CA MET A 1 -24.65 -4.05 -8.54
C MET A 1 -23.49 -3.14 -8.92
N THR A 2 -22.83 -2.50 -7.96
CA THR A 2 -21.62 -1.70 -8.21
C THR A 2 -20.40 -2.60 -8.00
N LEU A 3 -19.56 -2.75 -9.03
CA LEU A 3 -18.27 -3.42 -8.89
C LEU A 3 -17.45 -2.65 -7.85
N ARG A 4 -17.06 -3.35 -6.78
CA ARG A 4 -16.19 -2.80 -5.74
C ARG A 4 -14.76 -3.04 -6.16
N THR A 5 -14.06 -1.98 -6.54
CA THR A 5 -12.65 -2.04 -6.92
C THR A 5 -11.82 -2.07 -5.64
N ILE A 6 -10.91 -3.05 -5.54
CA ILE A 6 -9.96 -3.15 -4.43
C ILE A 6 -8.58 -2.87 -4.99
N ILE A 7 -7.94 -1.82 -4.47
CA ILE A 7 -6.53 -1.52 -4.74
C ILE A 7 -5.68 -2.05 -3.58
N SER A 8 -4.56 -2.69 -3.93
CA SER A 8 -3.64 -3.30 -2.98
C SER A 8 -2.21 -2.91 -3.32
N CYS A 9 -1.38 -2.67 -2.31
CA CYS A 9 0.03 -2.33 -2.55
C CYS A 9 0.82 -3.57 -2.99
N ASP A 10 1.38 -3.53 -4.19
CA ASP A 10 2.23 -4.58 -4.74
C ASP A 10 3.57 -4.71 -4.00
N GLN A 11 4.07 -3.62 -3.41
CA GLN A 11 5.30 -3.65 -2.61
C GLN A 11 5.08 -4.30 -1.24
N CYS A 12 3.93 -4.06 -0.59
CA CYS A 12 3.57 -4.80 0.62
C CYS A 12 3.24 -6.27 0.32
N ASN A 13 2.78 -6.54 -0.91
CA ASN A 13 2.27 -7.83 -1.33
C ASN A 13 3.09 -8.41 -2.49
N LEU A 14 4.36 -8.71 -2.23
CA LEU A 14 5.27 -9.31 -3.22
C LEU A 14 4.72 -10.59 -3.87
N ARG A 15 3.85 -11.32 -3.16
CA ARG A 15 3.20 -12.55 -3.66
C ARG A 15 1.87 -12.30 -4.39
N ARG A 16 1.41 -11.04 -4.49
CA ARG A 16 0.11 -10.63 -5.03
C ARG A 16 -1.09 -11.43 -4.51
N ILE A 17 -1.01 -11.94 -3.28
CA ILE A 17 -2.08 -12.74 -2.67
C ILE A 17 -3.21 -11.81 -2.26
N LYS A 18 -4.37 -11.94 -2.91
CA LYS A 18 -5.59 -11.20 -2.59
C LYS A 18 -6.52 -12.05 -1.72
N SER A 19 -6.14 -12.30 -0.47
CA SER A 19 -7.06 -12.92 0.49
C SER A 19 -7.68 -11.83 1.37
N LEU A 20 -9.02 -11.76 1.35
CA LEU A 20 -9.78 -11.01 2.35
C LEU A 20 -9.45 -11.60 3.72
N GLU A 21 -9.04 -10.76 4.68
CA GLU A 21 -8.83 -11.21 6.05
C GLU A 21 -10.10 -11.89 6.56
N PHE A 22 -9.94 -13.06 7.18
CA PHE A 22 -10.96 -13.57 8.09
C PHE A 22 -11.18 -12.49 9.15
N ARG A 23 -12.41 -11.97 9.24
CA ARG A 23 -12.82 -10.93 10.20
C ARG A 23 -12.54 -11.41 11.63
N ARG A 24 -11.33 -11.18 12.13
CA ARG A 24 -11.04 -11.18 13.56
C ARG A 24 -11.12 -9.72 14.00
N GLY A 25 -11.92 -9.46 15.05
CA GLY A 25 -12.45 -8.15 15.40
C GLY A 25 -11.45 -7.01 15.28
N ILE A 26 -11.90 -5.92 14.66
CA ILE A 26 -11.15 -4.66 14.52
C ILE A 26 -10.88 -4.15 15.95
N GLN A 27 -9.62 -4.12 16.37
CA GLN A 27 -9.23 -3.37 17.56
C GLN A 27 -9.21 -1.87 17.19
N ASP A 28 -9.79 -1.03 18.04
CA ASP A 28 -10.04 0.40 17.83
C ASP A 28 -8.81 1.26 17.47
N ASN A 29 -7.60 0.70 17.52
CA ASN A 29 -6.34 1.39 17.23
C ASN A 29 -5.60 0.84 16.00
N THR A 30 -6.30 0.11 15.13
CA THR A 30 -5.68 -0.54 13.97
C THR A 30 -5.64 0.39 12.76
N LEU A 31 -4.46 0.44 12.12
CA LEU A 31 -4.17 1.23 10.92
C LEU A 31 -5.25 0.99 9.85
N THR A 32 -6.17 1.94 9.69
CA THR A 32 -7.23 1.88 8.69
C THR A 32 -6.62 1.68 7.31
N GLY A 33 -7.11 0.69 6.56
CA GLY A 33 -6.57 0.35 5.23
C GLY A 33 -5.32 -0.53 5.24
N ARG A 34 -4.99 -1.18 6.36
CA ARG A 34 -4.01 -2.27 6.40
C ARG A 34 -4.61 -3.58 6.86
N ARG A 35 -4.05 -4.65 6.32
CA ARG A 35 -4.32 -6.01 6.71
C ARG A 35 -3.69 -6.28 8.08
N LEU A 36 -4.47 -6.77 9.04
CA LEU A 36 -4.00 -7.00 10.41
C LEU A 36 -2.96 -8.12 10.47
N SER A 37 -3.14 -9.18 9.67
CA SER A 37 -2.26 -10.34 9.72
C SER A 37 -0.82 -10.10 9.25
N ASP A 38 -0.60 -9.20 8.30
CA ASP A 38 0.73 -9.00 7.69
C ASP A 38 1.06 -7.55 7.31
N GLY A 39 0.26 -6.58 7.77
CA GLY A 39 0.50 -5.15 7.57
C GLY A 39 0.32 -4.66 6.13
N ARG A 40 -0.22 -5.49 5.21
CA ARG A 40 -0.41 -5.12 3.80
C ARG A 40 -1.41 -4.00 3.63
N SER A 41 -1.05 -2.95 2.88
CA SER A 41 -1.96 -1.84 2.60
C SER A 41 -2.95 -2.19 1.48
N TRP A 42 -4.25 -1.99 1.72
CA TRP A 42 -5.33 -2.14 0.75
C TRP A 42 -6.49 -1.20 1.08
N GLN A 43 -7.26 -0.81 0.07
CA GLN A 43 -8.50 -0.05 0.25
C GLN A 43 -9.53 -0.41 -0.81
N GLU A 44 -10.81 -0.30 -0.46
CA GLU A 44 -11.95 -0.55 -1.33
C GLU A 44 -12.49 0.80 -1.84
N VAL A 45 -11.82 1.34 -2.85
CA VAL A 45 -12.14 2.63 -3.47
C VAL A 45 -11.81 2.57 -4.97
N ASP A 46 -12.31 3.55 -5.71
CA ASP A 46 -11.91 3.74 -7.10
C ASP A 46 -10.40 4.05 -7.23
N VAL A 47 -9.75 3.61 -8.31
CA VAL A 47 -8.32 3.85 -8.53
C VAL A 47 -8.02 5.35 -8.59
N ASP A 48 -8.88 6.16 -9.20
CA ASP A 48 -8.70 7.61 -9.28
C ASP A 48 -8.81 8.27 -7.90
N TYR A 49 -9.67 7.73 -7.03
CA TYR A 49 -9.72 8.15 -5.64
C TYR A 49 -8.43 7.75 -4.91
N ALA A 50 -7.95 6.53 -5.12
CA ALA A 50 -6.72 6.05 -4.50
C ALA A 50 -5.50 6.91 -4.85
N MET A 51 -5.33 7.22 -6.13
CA MET A 51 -4.21 8.04 -6.61
C MET A 51 -4.25 9.46 -6.02
N ARG A 52 -5.45 10.07 -5.94
CA ARG A 52 -5.62 11.37 -5.27
C ARG A 52 -5.29 11.35 -3.77
N ASN A 53 -5.40 10.18 -3.14
CA ASN A 53 -5.09 9.98 -1.73
C ASN A 53 -3.64 9.48 -1.50
N GLY A 54 -2.74 9.75 -2.45
CA GLY A 54 -1.30 9.51 -2.29
C GLY A 54 -0.83 8.10 -2.64
N TRP A 55 -1.67 7.29 -3.28
CA TRP A 55 -1.18 6.08 -3.93
C TRP A 55 -0.48 6.44 -5.24
N LEU A 56 0.48 5.61 -5.64
CA LEU A 56 1.14 5.71 -6.93
C LEU A 56 0.83 4.48 -7.78
N SER A 57 0.71 4.66 -9.08
CA SER A 57 0.76 3.59 -10.08
C SER A 57 2.06 3.70 -10.87
N ASN A 58 2.72 2.56 -11.09
CA ASN A 58 3.85 2.51 -12.02
C ASN A 58 3.37 2.21 -13.46
N PRO A 59 4.21 2.42 -14.49
CA PRO A 59 3.86 2.10 -15.88
C PRO A 59 3.55 0.61 -16.13
N GLU A 60 3.99 -0.26 -15.24
CA GLU A 60 3.73 -1.72 -15.28
C GLU A 60 2.39 -2.10 -14.63
N GLY A 61 1.60 -1.12 -14.17
CA GLY A 61 0.30 -1.33 -13.53
C GLY A 61 0.38 -1.77 -12.06
N GLN A 62 1.52 -1.64 -11.40
CA GLN A 62 1.69 -1.87 -9.97
C GLN A 62 1.22 -0.68 -9.15
N HIS A 63 0.59 -0.94 -8.01
CA HIS A 63 0.14 0.08 -7.08
C HIS A 63 1.02 0.12 -5.85
N ILE A 64 1.43 1.32 -5.44
CA ILE A 64 2.32 1.55 -4.30
C ILE A 64 1.59 2.44 -3.30
N CYS A 65 1.53 2.02 -2.04
CA CYS A 65 0.89 2.79 -0.98
C CYS A 65 1.80 3.94 -0.49
N PRO A 66 1.22 4.99 0.14
CA PRO A 66 1.98 6.13 0.67
C PRO A 66 3.14 5.74 1.59
N ASN A 67 2.99 4.65 2.36
CA ASN A 67 4.04 4.21 3.28
C ASN A 67 5.25 3.61 2.55
N CYS A 68 5.01 2.75 1.56
CA CYS A 68 6.11 2.18 0.76
C CYS A 68 6.79 3.26 -0.09
N GLN A 69 6.03 4.28 -0.52
CA GLN A 69 6.60 5.46 -1.13
C GLN A 69 7.54 6.22 -0.17
N ALA A 70 7.11 6.44 1.07
CA ALA A 70 7.92 7.10 2.09
C ALA A 70 9.20 6.31 2.44
N GLU A 71 9.08 4.98 2.59
CA GLU A 71 10.23 4.09 2.82
C GLU A 71 11.24 4.15 1.67
N ASN A 72 10.77 4.06 0.41
CA ASN A 72 11.64 4.16 -0.76
C ASN A 72 12.34 5.53 -0.85
N ALA A 73 11.62 6.63 -0.52
CA ALA A 73 12.21 7.97 -0.49
C ALA A 73 13.30 8.10 0.58
N ASN A 74 13.09 7.50 1.76
CA ASN A 74 14.07 7.48 2.84
C ASN A 74 15.31 6.65 2.46
N HIS A 75 15.14 5.51 1.81
CA HIS A 75 16.26 4.68 1.33
C HIS A 75 17.11 5.43 0.29
N LYS A 76 16.47 6.16 -0.64
CA LYS A 76 17.19 6.96 -1.63
C LYS A 76 18.02 8.07 -0.97
N ARG A 77 17.42 8.81 -0.02
CA ARG A 77 18.12 9.82 0.77
C ARG A 77 19.31 9.23 1.54
N ALA A 78 19.12 8.08 2.18
CA ALA A 78 20.19 7.40 2.91
C ALA A 78 21.36 7.02 1.98
N TYR A 79 21.06 6.46 0.80
CA TYR A 79 22.08 6.09 -0.18
C TYR A 79 22.84 7.31 -0.73
N ASP A 80 22.12 8.39 -1.05
CA ASP A 80 22.74 9.66 -1.51
C ASP A 80 23.67 10.25 -0.42
N THR A 81 23.28 10.17 0.86
CA THR A 81 24.15 10.64 1.97
C THR A 81 25.37 9.75 2.24
N MET A 82 25.37 8.50 1.79
CA MET A 82 26.52 7.58 1.93
C MET A 82 27.55 7.75 0.81
N ILE A 83 27.14 8.20 -0.38
CA ILE A 83 28.04 8.37 -1.54
C ILE A 83 28.88 9.65 -1.46
N TYR A 84 28.38 10.69 -0.79
CA TYR A 84 29.08 11.98 -0.64
C TYR A 84 29.84 12.13 0.69
N LYS A 85 30.22 11.01 1.32
CA LYS A 85 31.15 10.98 2.47
C LYS A 85 32.47 10.36 2.05
#